data_AF-A0A1E5TBA9-F1
#
_entry.id   AF-A0A1E5TBA9-F1
#
_cell.length_a   1.000
_cell.length_b   1.000
_cell.length_c   1.000
_cell.angle_alpha   90.00
_cell.angle_beta   90.00
_cell.angle_gamma   90.00
#
_symmetry.space_group_name_H-M   'P 1'
#
loop_
_entity.id
_entity.type
_entity.pdbx_description
1 polymer ?
#
loop_
_entity_poly.entity_id
_entity_poly.type
_entity_poly.pdbx_seq_one_letter_code
_entity_poly.pdbx_strand_id
1 'polypeptide(L)'
;MKNLILLFLLSTSYAFSKNITPTPTSLNTVTVYTNGAQITRIAKITLLAGTTEFKFDKLSPYIQENSIQISGLQKASILFSKFSKV
;
A
#
# COMPACT_ATOMS: atom_id res chain seq x y z
N MET A 1 33.91 -30.48 10.15
CA MET A 1 33.06 -30.51 8.93
C MET A 1 31.55 -30.47 9.23
N LYS A 2 31.03 -31.17 10.26
CA LYS A 2 29.59 -31.24 10.56
C LYS A 2 28.97 -29.92 11.08
N ASN A 3 29.71 -29.16 11.88
CA ASN A 3 29.22 -27.89 12.45
C ASN A 3 29.14 -26.76 11.40
N LEU A 4 29.90 -26.86 10.31
CA LEU A 4 29.89 -25.87 9.23
C LEU A 4 28.66 -26.01 8.33
N ILE A 5 28.19 -27.24 8.12
CA ILE A 5 26.95 -27.55 7.39
C ILE A 5 25.74 -27.00 8.15
N LEU A 6 25.74 -27.10 9.49
CA LEU A 6 24.67 -26.57 10.32
C LEU A 6 24.59 -25.04 10.22
N LEU A 7 25.73 -24.36 10.18
CA LEU A 7 25.79 -22.90 10.03
C LEU A 7 25.27 -22.43 8.65
N PHE A 8 25.51 -23.22 7.59
CA PHE A 8 25.00 -22.94 6.25
C PHE A 8 23.48 -23.15 6.12
N LEU A 9 22.89 -24.08 6.88
CA LEU A 9 21.42 -24.24 6.89
C LEU A 9 20.71 -23.05 7.55
N LEU A 10 21.29 -22.48 8.61
CA LEU A 10 20.67 -21.38 9.36
C LEU A 10 20.68 -20.03 8.62
N SER A 11 21.50 -19.85 7.59
CA SER A 11 21.57 -18.58 6.85
C SER A 11 20.47 -18.39 5.80
N THR A 12 19.77 -19.46 5.43
CA THR A 12 18.74 -19.43 4.36
C THR A 12 17.38 -18.88 4.81
N SER A 13 17.14 -18.73 6.12
CA SER A 13 15.86 -18.31 6.67
C SER A 13 15.59 -16.80 6.64
N TYR A 14 16.58 -15.96 6.28
CA TYR A 14 16.44 -14.50 6.31
C TYR A 14 15.88 -13.87 5.01
N ALA A 15 15.52 -14.66 4.00
CA ALA A 15 15.39 -14.15 2.63
C ALA A 15 14.01 -13.55 2.22
N PHE A 16 13.00 -13.51 3.09
CA PHE A 16 11.64 -13.10 2.65
C PHE A 16 11.00 -12.03 3.54
N SER A 17 11.42 -10.78 3.34
CA SER A 17 10.61 -9.61 3.71
C SER A 17 10.46 -8.69 2.50
N LYS A 18 9.27 -8.69 1.89
CA LYS A 18 8.95 -7.77 0.80
C LYS A 18 8.43 -6.47 1.41
N ASN A 19 9.30 -5.47 1.49
CA ASN A 19 8.88 -4.12 1.84
C ASN A 19 7.93 -3.59 0.75
N ILE A 20 6.74 -3.14 1.15
CA ILE A 20 5.78 -2.54 0.22
C ILE A 20 6.26 -1.13 -0.12
N THR A 21 6.69 -0.94 -1.37
CA THR A 21 7.03 0.37 -1.91
C THR A 21 5.78 1.20 -2.12
N PRO A 22 5.82 2.52 -1.85
CA PRO A 22 4.70 3.40 -2.14
C PRO A 22 4.31 3.33 -3.62
N THR A 23 3.01 3.20 -3.88
CA THR A 23 2.44 3.22 -5.22
C THR A 23 2.52 4.64 -5.77
N PRO A 24 3.19 4.85 -6.93
CA PRO A 24 3.32 6.17 -7.51
C PRO A 24 1.94 6.71 -7.86
N THR A 25 1.70 7.94 -7.43
CA THR A 25 0.45 8.67 -7.65
C THR A 25 0.82 10.05 -8.17
N SER A 26 0.04 10.54 -9.12
CA SER A 26 0.12 11.94 -9.56
C SER A 26 -1.00 12.75 -8.92
N LEU A 27 -0.67 13.95 -8.47
CA LEU A 27 -1.64 14.91 -7.96
C LEU A 27 -2.27 15.59 -9.17
N ASN A 28 -3.58 15.36 -9.36
CA ASN A 28 -4.29 15.83 -10.54
C ASN A 28 -4.90 17.21 -10.28
N THR A 29 -5.69 17.33 -9.22
CA THR A 29 -6.43 18.56 -8.89
C THR A 29 -6.57 18.70 -7.39
N VAL A 30 -6.46 19.94 -6.91
CA VAL A 30 -6.76 20.33 -5.52
C VAL A 30 -7.79 21.44 -5.57
N THR A 31 -8.94 21.20 -4.95
CA THR A 31 -10.00 22.21 -4.81
C THR A 31 -10.08 22.59 -3.35
N VAL A 32 -9.81 23.86 -3.02
CA VAL A 32 -9.85 24.37 -1.65
C VAL A 32 -11.22 24.98 -1.37
N TYR A 33 -11.81 24.59 -0.25
CA TYR A 33 -13.09 25.09 0.27
C TYR A 33 -12.84 25.85 1.58
N THR A 34 -13.82 26.63 2.02
CA THR A 34 -13.74 27.38 3.29
C THR A 34 -13.54 26.48 4.51
N ASN A 35 -14.05 25.24 4.45
CA ASN A 35 -14.02 24.26 5.55
C ASN A 35 -13.14 23.04 5.25
N GLY A 36 -12.22 23.12 4.28
CA GLY A 36 -11.33 21.99 3.97
C GLY A 36 -10.81 22.02 2.54
N ALA A 37 -10.27 20.89 2.07
CA ALA A 37 -9.83 20.75 0.69
C ALA A 37 -10.17 19.35 0.17
N GLN A 38 -10.54 19.30 -1.10
CA GLN A 38 -10.67 18.05 -1.85
C GLN A 38 -9.42 17.85 -2.69
N ILE A 39 -8.75 16.73 -2.48
CA ILE A 39 -7.53 16.35 -3.20
C ILE A 39 -7.86 15.14 -4.07
N THR A 40 -7.72 15.29 -5.39
CA THR A 40 -7.89 14.17 -6.32
C THR A 40 -6.51 13.70 -6.78
N ARG A 41 -6.19 12.44 -6.47
CA ARG A 41 -4.96 11.77 -6.91
C ARG A 41 -5.33 10.63 -7.85
N ILE A 42 -4.50 10.44 -8.88
CA ILE A 42 -4.66 9.35 -9.84
C ILE A 42 -3.42 8.46 -9.75
N ALA A 43 -3.63 7.15 -9.58
CA ALA A 43 -2.61 6.13 -9.73
C ALA A 43 -3.03 5.18 -10.85
N LYS A 44 -2.10 4.87 -11.75
CA LYS A 44 -2.26 3.77 -12.69
C LYS A 44 -1.61 2.55 -12.07
N ILE A 45 -2.40 1.53 -11.78
CA ILE A 45 -1.95 0.27 -11.20
C ILE A 45 -2.26 -0.89 -12.13
N THR A 46 -1.34 -1.85 -12.19
CA THR A 46 -1.56 -3.12 -12.89
C THR A 46 -1.88 -4.16 -11.84
N LEU A 47 -3.10 -4.69 -11.86
CA LEU A 47 -3.54 -5.74 -10.95
C LEU A 47 -3.14 -7.11 -11.51
N LEU A 48 -2.14 -7.74 -10.91
CA LEU A 48 -1.72 -9.09 -11.25
C LEU A 48 -2.59 -10.13 -10.53
N ALA A 49 -2.65 -11.34 -11.08
CA ALA A 49 -3.32 -12.45 -10.41
C ALA A 49 -2.64 -12.78 -9.07
N GLY A 50 -3.44 -13.01 -8.03
CA GLY A 50 -2.97 -13.28 -6.66
C GLY A 50 -3.18 -12.09 -5.71
N THR A 51 -2.45 -12.08 -4.60
CA THR A 51 -2.55 -11.04 -3.58
C THR A 51 -1.60 -9.90 -3.89
N THR A 52 -2.15 -8.70 -4.09
CA THR A 52 -1.38 -7.46 -4.30
C THR A 52 -1.70 -6.47 -3.20
N GLU A 53 -0.66 -5.83 -2.65
CA GLU A 53 -0.80 -4.75 -1.70
C GLU A 53 -0.38 -3.42 -2.36
N PHE A 54 -1.21 -2.40 -2.20
CA PHE A 54 -0.96 -1.05 -2.69
C PHE A 54 -0.85 -0.10 -1.51
N LYS A 55 0.23 0.68 -1.45
CA LYS A 55 0.50 1.63 -0.38
C LYS A 55 0.49 3.05 -0.93
N PHE A 56 -0.49 3.85 -0.52
CA PHE A 56 -0.54 5.26 -0.87
C PHE A 56 0.04 6.10 0.27
N ASP A 57 1.18 6.75 0.03
CA ASP A 57 1.85 7.61 1.00
C ASP A 57 1.47 9.08 0.82
N LYS A 58 1.89 9.92 1.78
CA LYS A 58 1.71 11.38 1.74
C LYS A 58 0.25 11.80 1.57
N LEU A 59 -0.67 11.04 2.15
CA LEU A 59 -2.06 11.44 2.31
C LEU A 59 -2.16 12.50 3.40
N SER A 60 -3.23 13.31 3.36
CA SER A 60 -3.49 14.32 4.38
C SER A 60 -3.62 13.65 5.76
N PRO A 61 -2.96 14.16 6.82
CA PRO A 61 -3.12 13.65 8.18
C PRO A 61 -4.52 13.95 8.76
N TYR A 62 -5.32 14.77 8.06
CA TYR A 62 -6.69 15.11 8.41
C TYR A 62 -7.72 14.33 7.60
N ILE A 63 -7.31 13.30 6.84
CA ILE A 63 -8.26 12.42 6.16
C ILE A 63 -9.11 11.68 7.19
N GLN A 64 -10.41 11.57 6.92
CA GLN A 64 -11.33 10.81 7.76
C GLN A 64 -11.33 9.36 7.29
N GLU A 65 -10.98 8.40 8.14
CA GLU A 65 -10.88 6.99 7.75
C GLU A 65 -12.19 6.42 7.19
N ASN A 66 -13.32 6.82 7.79
CA ASN A 66 -14.66 6.44 7.33
C ASN A 66 -15.06 7.08 5.98
N SER A 67 -14.30 8.06 5.47
CA SER A 67 -14.50 8.63 4.13
C SER A 67 -13.85 7.80 3.02
N ILE A 68 -13.06 6.79 3.37
CA ILE A 68 -12.40 5.91 2.40
C ILE A 68 -13.44 4.95 1.82
N GLN A 69 -13.75 5.12 0.53
CA GLN A 69 -14.66 4.27 -0.20
C GLN A 69 -13.94 3.62 -1.38
N ILE A 70 -14.20 2.33 -1.59
CA ILE A 70 -13.63 1.56 -2.70
C ILE A 70 -14.79 1.02 -3.52
N SER A 71 -14.76 1.26 -4.83
CA SER A 71 -15.77 0.80 -5.78
C SER A 71 -15.10 0.23 -7.03
N GLY A 72 -15.86 -0.46 -7.88
CA GLY A 72 -15.38 -0.93 -9.17
C GLY A 72 -14.45 -2.15 -9.14
N LEU A 73 -14.60 -3.04 -8.14
CA LEU A 73 -13.72 -4.19 -7.94
C LEU A 73 -13.90 -5.32 -8.97
N GLN A 74 -15.02 -5.36 -9.71
CA GLN A 74 -15.33 -6.41 -10.70
C GLN A 74 -15.04 -7.84 -10.18
N LYS A 75 -13.91 -8.45 -10.58
CA LYS A 75 -13.50 -9.82 -10.18
C LYS A 75 -12.50 -9.85 -9.01
N ALA A 76 -12.06 -8.70 -8.52
CA ALA A 76 -11.16 -8.59 -7.38
C ALA A 76 -11.94 -8.53 -6.07
N SER A 77 -11.30 -8.92 -4.97
CA SER A 77 -11.84 -8.81 -3.61
C SER A 77 -10.86 -8.04 -2.74
N ILE A 78 -11.39 -7.23 -1.81
CA ILE A 78 -10.57 -6.55 -0.81
C ILE A 78 -10.38 -7.52 0.36
N LEU A 79 -9.13 -7.83 0.68
CA LEU A 79 -8.80 -8.65 1.85
C LEU A 79 -8.86 -7.82 3.13
N PHE A 80 -8.19 -6.67 3.14
CA PHE A 80 -8.23 -5.71 4.23
C PHE A 80 -7.77 -4.34 3.72
N SER A 81 -8.14 -3.30 4.46
CA SER A 81 -7.62 -1.95 4.30
C SER A 81 -7.09 -1.47 5.65
N LYS A 82 -5.86 -0.96 5.68
CA LYS A 82 -5.27 -0.38 6.89
C LYS A 82 -4.94 1.08 6.62
N PHE A 83 -5.42 1.96 7.49
CA PHE A 83 -4.94 3.33 7.57
C PHE A 83 -4.04 3.47 8.81
N SER A 84 -3.02 4.31 8.70
CA SER A 84 -2.16 4.68 9.82
C SER A 84 -1.82 6.14 9.70
N LYS A 85 -2.08 6.90 10.75
CA LYS A 85 -1.56 8.25 10.88
C LYS A 85 -0.07 8.17 11.21
N VAL A 86 0.72 9.06 10.61
CA VAL A 86 2.14 9.29 10.96
C VAL A 86 2.17 10.37 12.03
#